data_AF-A0A1V2PFJ1-F1
#
_entry.id   AF-A0A1V2PFJ1-F1
#
_cell.length_a   1.000
_cell.length_b   1.000
_cell.length_c   1.000
_cell.angle_alpha   90.00
_cell.angle_beta   90.00
_cell.angle_gamma   90.00
#
_symmetry.space_group_name_H-M   'P 1'
#
loop_
_entity.id
_entity.type
_entity.pdbx_description
1 polymer ?
#
loop_
_entity_poly.entity_id
_entity_poly.type
_entity_poly.pdbx_seq_one_letter_code
_entity_poly.pdbx_strand_id
1 'polypeptide(L)'
;MTAVPDWLTAALSRMKMPDAPVAEPWEFAVSTLIGQRVKVPGALDRFGAVRISRQEIGIDATTVPWASVVQVRTRPLRDVISGAVGRQASQAAPWGTRFVARAITTRATDAVAGLFQIADRDGPAGAMVPCQIIYRLRRKPIVINPSLAALAVLCLPAVSASVLATAPAGVLQHRPTGHSTGHSTPGP
;
A
#
# COMPACT_ATOMS: atom_id res chain seq x y z
N MET A 1 -1.18 -8.80 20.49
CA MET A 1 -0.74 -7.79 19.50
C MET A 1 0.78 -7.77 19.51
N THR A 2 1.43 -8.16 18.42
CA THR A 2 2.90 -8.15 18.33
C THR A 2 3.35 -6.70 18.18
N ALA A 3 4.19 -6.20 19.10
CA ALA A 3 4.70 -4.83 19.05
C ALA A 3 5.40 -4.54 17.71
N VAL A 4 5.30 -3.29 17.24
CA VAL A 4 6.05 -2.82 16.07
C VAL A 4 7.55 -3.06 16.31
N PRO A 5 8.26 -3.76 15.42
CA PRO A 5 9.68 -4.02 15.64
C PRO A 5 10.51 -2.73 15.68
N ASP A 6 11.37 -2.56 16.68
CA ASP A 6 12.20 -1.35 16.85
C ASP A 6 13.04 -1.03 15.60
N TRP A 7 13.53 -2.06 14.92
CA TRP A 7 14.32 -1.90 13.70
C TRP A 7 13.52 -1.26 12.56
N LEU A 8 12.21 -1.50 12.49
CA LEU A 8 11.33 -0.93 11.47
C LEU A 8 11.12 0.56 11.75
N THR A 9 10.83 0.91 13.00
CA THR A 9 10.70 2.30 13.45
C THR A 9 12.00 3.07 13.18
N ALA A 10 13.15 2.50 13.52
CA ALA A 10 14.46 3.11 13.28
C ALA A 10 14.80 3.24 11.79
N ALA A 11 14.35 2.31 10.94
CA ALA A 11 14.54 2.41 9.50
C ALA A 11 13.65 3.51 8.91
N LEU A 12 12.38 3.59 9.32
CA LEU A 12 11.45 4.62 8.89
C LEU A 12 11.87 6.02 9.32
N SER A 13 12.38 6.18 10.54
CA SER A 13 12.84 7.47 11.06
C SER A 13 14.04 8.05 10.31
N ARG A 14 14.81 7.21 9.60
CA ARG A 14 15.96 7.63 8.79
C ARG A 14 15.56 8.00 7.36
N MET A 15 14.35 7.64 6.93
CA MET A 15 13.90 7.93 5.58
C MET A 15 13.23 9.30 5.52
N LYS A 16 13.64 10.09 4.53
CA LYS A 16 12.90 11.29 4.14
C LYS A 16 11.55 10.84 3.58
N MET A 17 10.47 11.20 4.25
CA MET A 17 9.11 10.99 3.75
C MET A 17 8.85 11.91 2.55
N PRO A 18 7.95 11.53 1.62
CA PRO A 18 7.67 12.36 0.45
C PRO A 18 6.92 13.62 0.87
N ASP A 19 7.21 14.72 0.19
CA ASP A 19 6.43 15.95 0.31
C ASP A 19 5.03 15.77 -0.29
N ALA A 20 4.09 16.61 0.14
CA ALA A 20 2.71 16.62 -0.38
C ALA A 20 2.35 18.03 -0.90
N PRO A 21 2.24 18.26 -2.22
CA PRO A 21 2.51 17.32 -3.32
C PRO A 21 3.99 16.97 -3.45
N VAL A 22 4.29 15.91 -4.20
CA VAL A 22 5.68 15.42 -4.35
C VAL A 22 6.58 16.48 -5.02
N ALA A 23 7.67 16.84 -4.35
CA ALA A 23 8.64 17.78 -4.87
C ALA A 23 9.69 17.10 -5.76
N GLU A 24 10.28 16.01 -5.25
CA GLU A 24 11.32 15.20 -5.88
C GLU A 24 10.87 13.73 -5.99
N PRO A 25 11.33 12.97 -7.00
CA PRO A 25 11.01 11.55 -7.08
C PRO A 25 11.32 10.81 -5.78
N TRP A 26 10.31 10.12 -5.26
CA TRP A 26 10.40 9.36 -4.04
C TRP A 26 10.09 7.89 -4.32
N GLU A 27 10.90 6.99 -3.77
CA GLU A 27 10.68 5.55 -3.86
C GLU A 27 10.90 4.90 -2.51
N PHE A 28 10.03 3.94 -2.20
CA PHE A 28 10.21 3.03 -1.09
C PHE A 28 9.78 1.63 -1.49
N ALA A 29 10.59 0.63 -1.13
CA ALA A 29 10.21 -0.77 -1.26
C ALA A 29 10.43 -1.51 0.05
N VAL A 30 9.48 -2.37 0.43
CA VAL A 30 9.59 -3.22 1.63
C VAL A 30 10.78 -4.17 1.49
N SER A 31 11.11 -4.61 0.28
CA SER A 31 12.32 -5.37 -0.03
C SER A 31 13.61 -4.67 0.41
N THR A 32 13.70 -3.34 0.27
CA THR A 32 14.87 -2.55 0.71
C THR A 32 15.04 -2.59 2.22
N LEU A 33 13.94 -2.56 2.98
CA LEU A 33 14.00 -2.71 4.45
C LEU A 33 14.52 -4.09 4.86
N ILE A 34 14.02 -5.13 4.23
CA ILE A 34 14.44 -6.51 4.54
C ILE A 34 15.88 -6.74 4.08
N GLY A 35 16.26 -6.14 2.94
CA GLY A 35 17.58 -6.18 2.32
C GLY A 35 18.71 -5.69 3.22
N GLN A 36 18.43 -4.76 4.14
CA GLN A 36 19.40 -4.30 5.15
C GLN A 36 19.82 -5.39 6.15
N ARG A 37 19.07 -6.49 6.23
CA ARG A 37 19.28 -7.56 7.21
C ARG A 37 19.55 -8.92 6.58
N VAL A 38 19.04 -9.17 5.38
CA VAL A 38 19.19 -10.44 4.66
C VAL A 38 19.32 -10.16 3.17
N LYS A 39 20.17 -10.90 2.46
CA LYS A 39 20.26 -10.82 1.00
C LYS A 39 18.92 -11.23 0.38
N VAL A 40 18.24 -10.27 -0.24
CA VAL A 40 16.97 -10.47 -0.95
C VAL A 40 17.30 -10.91 -2.39
N PRO A 41 16.71 -12.01 -2.90
CA PRO A 41 16.85 -12.39 -4.30
C PRO A 41 16.22 -11.34 -5.23
N GLY A 42 16.80 -11.12 -6.42
CA GLY A 42 16.37 -10.06 -7.35
C GLY A 42 14.89 -10.11 -7.76
N ALA A 43 14.24 -11.27 -7.68
CA ALA A 43 12.81 -11.42 -7.93
C ALA A 43 11.91 -10.66 -6.92
N LEU A 44 12.45 -10.26 -5.77
CA LEU A 44 11.75 -9.50 -4.73
C LEU A 44 12.13 -8.01 -4.74
N ASP A 45 12.97 -7.54 -5.67
CA ASP A 45 13.46 -6.16 -5.66
C ASP A 45 12.32 -5.12 -5.68
N ARG A 46 11.18 -5.44 -6.29
CA ARG A 46 10.00 -4.57 -6.37
C ARG A 46 8.87 -4.93 -5.40
N PHE A 47 9.12 -5.84 -4.46
CA PHE A 47 8.11 -6.26 -3.50
C PHE A 47 7.70 -5.09 -2.58
N GLY A 48 6.43 -4.73 -2.67
CA GLY A 48 5.87 -3.63 -1.88
C GLY A 48 6.42 -2.26 -2.26
N ALA A 49 6.87 -2.10 -3.51
CA ALA A 49 7.42 -0.84 -3.97
C ALA A 49 6.31 0.19 -4.21
N VAL A 50 6.52 1.42 -3.75
CA VAL A 50 5.73 2.61 -4.09
C VAL A 50 6.69 3.67 -4.59
N ARG A 51 6.40 4.23 -5.76
CA ARG A 51 7.15 5.30 -6.41
C ARG A 51 6.21 6.44 -6.70
N ILE A 52 6.62 7.65 -6.35
CA ILE A 52 5.83 8.86 -6.54
C ILE A 52 6.75 9.89 -7.19
N SER A 53 6.34 10.39 -8.34
CA SER A 53 6.93 11.57 -8.95
C SER A 53 5.83 12.47 -9.49
N ARG A 54 6.20 13.65 -9.97
CA ARG A 54 5.24 14.57 -10.60
C ARG A 54 4.65 14.03 -11.89
N GLN A 55 5.34 13.11 -12.56
CA GLN A 55 4.99 12.60 -13.87
C GLN A 55 4.31 11.23 -13.81
N GLU A 56 4.64 10.42 -12.81
CA GLU A 56 4.21 9.03 -12.72
C GLU A 56 4.01 8.54 -11.29
N ILE A 57 3.23 7.46 -11.19
CA ILE A 57 3.05 6.66 -9.98
C ILE A 57 3.41 5.21 -10.26
N GLY A 58 4.25 4.64 -9.40
CA GLY A 58 4.64 3.24 -9.46
C GLY A 58 4.13 2.47 -8.25
N ILE A 59 3.50 1.33 -8.50
CA ILE A 59 3.05 0.38 -7.49
C ILE A 59 3.59 -1.01 -7.86
N ASP A 60 4.29 -1.63 -6.92
CA ASP A 60 5.01 -2.88 -7.09
C ASP A 60 5.89 -2.85 -8.36
N ALA A 61 5.58 -3.71 -9.34
CA ALA A 61 6.30 -3.80 -10.60
C ALA A 61 5.78 -2.85 -11.70
N THR A 62 4.65 -2.19 -11.50
CA THR A 62 3.97 -1.38 -12.53
C THR A 62 4.15 0.10 -12.28
N THR A 63 4.56 0.84 -13.31
CA THR A 63 4.64 2.30 -13.29
C THR A 63 3.74 2.90 -14.35
N VAL A 64 3.02 3.97 -14.00
CA VAL A 64 2.00 4.59 -14.83
C VAL A 64 2.17 6.11 -14.82
N PRO A 65 2.23 6.77 -15.99
CA PRO A 65 2.17 8.22 -16.06
C PRO A 65 0.85 8.75 -15.52
N TRP A 66 0.86 9.82 -14.72
CA TRP A 66 -0.35 10.43 -14.18
C TRP A 66 -1.35 10.81 -15.28
N ALA A 67 -0.85 11.25 -16.45
CA ALA A 67 -1.68 11.55 -17.62
C ALA A 67 -2.49 10.35 -18.16
N SER A 68 -2.06 9.12 -17.86
CA SER A 68 -2.79 7.89 -18.21
C SER A 68 -3.76 7.44 -17.11
N VAL A 69 -3.65 7.99 -15.89
CA VAL A 69 -4.51 7.63 -14.76
C VAL A 69 -5.88 8.25 -14.96
N VAL A 70 -6.91 7.41 -14.98
CA VAL A 70 -8.30 7.86 -15.13
C VAL A 70 -9.03 7.89 -13.79
N GLN A 71 -8.58 7.09 -12.83
CA GLN A 71 -9.18 7.04 -11.52
C GLN A 71 -8.20 6.52 -10.47
N VAL A 72 -8.10 7.19 -9.33
CA VAL A 72 -7.48 6.68 -8.11
C VAL A 72 -8.60 6.41 -7.12
N ARG A 73 -8.82 5.13 -6.80
CA ARG A 73 -9.80 4.75 -5.79
C ARG A 73 -9.20 4.86 -4.43
N THR A 74 -9.92 5.53 -3.55
CA THR A 74 -9.53 5.71 -2.16
C THR A 74 -10.53 5.05 -1.22
N ARG A 75 -10.04 4.57 -0.08
CA ARG A 75 -10.85 4.03 1.02
C ARG A 75 -10.36 4.58 2.35
N PRO A 76 -11.22 4.64 3.38
CA PRO A 76 -10.79 4.98 4.72
C PRO A 76 -9.70 4.02 5.21
N LEU A 77 -8.68 4.56 5.89
CA LEU A 77 -7.52 3.81 6.40
C LEU A 77 -7.93 2.57 7.20
N ARG A 78 -8.87 2.72 8.15
CA ARG A 78 -9.39 1.61 8.96
C ARG A 78 -9.99 0.46 8.13
N ASP A 79 -10.63 0.79 7.00
CA ASP A 79 -11.27 -0.21 6.12
C ASP A 79 -10.21 -0.96 5.31
N VAL A 80 -9.11 -0.26 4.98
CA VAL A 80 -7.96 -0.87 4.32
C VAL A 80 -7.23 -1.80 5.27
N ILE A 81 -6.94 -1.37 6.51
CA ILE A 81 -6.27 -2.17 7.53
C ILE A 81 -7.09 -3.41 7.89
N SER A 82 -8.37 -3.26 8.19
CA SER A 82 -9.25 -4.39 8.50
C SER A 82 -9.33 -5.41 7.36
N GLY A 83 -9.44 -4.93 6.12
CA GLY A 83 -9.38 -5.78 4.93
C GLY A 83 -8.03 -6.47 4.73
N ALA A 84 -6.93 -5.80 5.10
CA ALA A 84 -5.58 -6.37 5.01
C ALA A 84 -5.35 -7.47 6.06
N VAL A 85 -5.84 -7.29 7.29
CA VAL A 85 -5.79 -8.30 8.36
C VAL A 85 -6.49 -9.59 7.93
N GLY A 86 -7.67 -9.48 7.32
CA GLY A 86 -8.40 -10.64 6.77
C GLY A 86 -7.59 -11.39 5.70
N ARG A 87 -6.91 -10.67 4.80
CA ARG A 87 -6.05 -11.29 3.78
C ARG A 87 -4.81 -11.93 4.37
N GLN A 88 -4.16 -11.30 5.35
CA GLN A 88 -2.98 -11.85 6.01
C GLN A 88 -3.30 -13.19 6.70
N ALA A 89 -4.45 -13.29 7.37
CA ALA A 89 -4.91 -14.53 7.97
C ALA A 89 -5.09 -15.66 6.92
N SER A 90 -5.59 -15.34 5.72
CA SER A 90 -5.77 -16.31 4.64
C SER A 90 -4.47 -16.74 3.92
N GLN A 91 -3.41 -15.94 3.99
CA GLN A 91 -2.12 -16.22 3.32
C GLN A 91 -1.15 -17.06 4.16
N ALA A 92 -1.51 -17.40 5.40
CA ALA A 92 -0.76 -18.33 6.24
C ALA A 92 -0.92 -19.79 5.77
N ALA A 93 -0.62 -20.08 4.50
CA ALA A 93 -0.48 -21.44 4.00
C ALA A 93 0.98 -21.90 4.15
N PRO A 94 1.25 -23.16 4.57
CA PRO A 94 2.59 -23.63 4.83
C PRO A 94 3.31 -23.91 3.50
N TRP A 95 3.97 -22.91 2.92
CA TRP A 95 4.90 -23.16 1.82
C TRP A 95 6.21 -23.73 2.36
N GLY A 96 6.42 -25.00 2.01
CA GLY A 96 7.62 -25.77 2.31
C GLY A 96 8.84 -25.32 1.50
N THR A 97 9.99 -25.46 2.16
CA THR A 97 11.40 -25.50 1.73
C THR A 97 12.22 -24.19 1.64
N ARG A 98 13.40 -24.30 2.29
CA ARG A 98 14.55 -23.39 2.43
C ARG A 98 14.41 -22.35 3.55
N PHE A 99 15.14 -22.54 4.65
CA PHE A 99 15.22 -21.65 5.81
C PHE A 99 15.40 -20.16 5.45
N VAL A 100 16.12 -19.86 4.36
CA VAL A 100 16.30 -18.51 3.84
C VAL A 100 14.98 -17.92 3.32
N ALA A 101 14.17 -18.69 2.58
CA ALA A 101 12.85 -18.26 2.14
C ALA A 101 11.93 -18.01 3.35
N ARG A 102 11.97 -18.87 4.37
CA ARG A 102 11.19 -18.69 5.60
C ARG A 102 11.60 -17.43 6.38
N ALA A 103 12.90 -17.17 6.52
CA ALA A 103 13.40 -15.99 7.21
C ALA A 103 13.11 -14.67 6.47
N ILE A 104 13.05 -14.70 5.13
CA ILE A 104 12.61 -13.57 4.31
C ILE A 104 11.11 -13.37 4.46
N THR A 105 10.31 -14.44 4.37
CA THR A 105 8.85 -14.38 4.51
C THR A 105 8.43 -13.87 5.89
N THR A 106 9.02 -14.37 6.98
CA THR A 106 8.70 -13.90 8.34
C THR A 106 9.00 -12.41 8.47
N ARG A 107 10.20 -11.96 8.06
CA ARG A 107 10.55 -10.53 8.14
C ARG A 107 9.69 -9.65 7.24
N ALA A 108 9.31 -10.14 6.07
CA ALA A 108 8.39 -9.43 5.19
C ALA A 108 7.02 -9.26 5.85
N THR A 109 6.47 -10.34 6.43
CA THR A 109 5.22 -10.30 7.18
C THR A 109 5.29 -9.35 8.37
N ASP A 110 6.37 -9.41 9.16
CA ASP A 110 6.57 -8.52 10.31
C ASP A 110 6.70 -7.05 9.88
N ALA A 111 7.41 -6.78 8.78
CA ALA A 111 7.53 -5.44 8.23
C ALA A 111 6.18 -4.89 7.77
N VAL A 112 5.40 -5.69 7.04
CA VAL A 112 4.06 -5.31 6.56
C VAL A 112 3.11 -5.08 7.73
N ALA A 113 3.08 -5.99 8.71
CA ALA A 113 2.26 -5.84 9.90
C ALA A 113 2.68 -4.62 10.73
N GLY A 114 3.98 -4.38 10.88
CA GLY A 114 4.50 -3.20 11.57
C GLY A 114 4.15 -1.90 10.87
N LEU A 115 4.20 -1.85 9.53
CA LEU A 115 3.80 -0.68 8.75
C LEU A 115 2.30 -0.36 8.93
N PHE A 116 1.43 -1.37 8.92
CA PHE A 116 0.00 -1.16 9.21
C PHE A 116 -0.23 -0.66 10.63
N GLN A 117 0.49 -1.18 11.63
CA GLN A 117 0.39 -0.69 13.00
C GLN A 117 0.85 0.76 13.16
N ILE A 118 1.95 1.14 12.49
CA ILE A 118 2.43 2.53 12.46
C ILE A 118 1.38 3.43 11.80
N ALA A 119 0.83 2.99 10.67
CA ALA A 119 -0.23 3.73 9.98
C ALA A 119 -1.48 3.90 10.84
N ASP A 120 -1.92 2.85 11.55
CA ASP A 120 -3.08 2.90 12.46
C ASP A 120 -2.86 3.87 13.63
N ARG A 121 -1.64 3.86 14.19
CA ARG A 121 -1.26 4.73 15.32
C ARG A 121 -1.15 6.19 14.91
N ASP A 122 -0.52 6.46 13.76
CA ASP A 122 -0.13 7.82 13.35
C ASP A 122 -1.15 8.45 12.38
N GLY A 123 -2.07 7.65 11.84
CA GLY A 123 -3.05 8.07 10.83
C GLY A 123 -4.34 8.63 11.44
N PRO A 124 -4.89 9.74 10.90
CA PRO A 124 -6.20 10.21 11.33
C PRO A 124 -7.29 9.20 10.93
N ALA A 125 -8.31 9.03 11.79
CA ALA A 125 -9.38 8.01 11.61
C ALA A 125 -10.18 8.12 10.28
N GLY A 126 -10.13 9.28 9.63
CA GLY A 126 -10.74 9.57 8.33
C GLY A 126 -9.75 9.65 7.16
N ALA A 127 -8.48 9.31 7.36
CA ALA A 127 -7.47 9.35 6.30
C ALA A 127 -7.91 8.47 5.12
N MET A 128 -7.93 9.06 3.94
CA MET A 128 -8.18 8.32 2.71
C MET A 128 -6.87 7.71 2.24
N VAL A 129 -6.91 6.43 1.87
CA VAL A 129 -5.76 5.68 1.38
C VAL A 129 -6.02 5.27 -0.07
N PRO A 130 -5.10 5.54 -1.01
CA PRO A 130 -5.19 5.03 -2.37
C PRO A 130 -5.07 3.50 -2.34
N CYS A 131 -6.11 2.80 -2.80
CA CYS A 131 -6.16 1.34 -2.75
C CYS A 131 -6.20 0.69 -4.14
N GLN A 132 -6.54 1.45 -5.19
CA GLN A 132 -6.47 0.99 -6.58
C GLN A 132 -6.17 2.17 -7.50
N ILE A 133 -5.36 1.92 -8.52
CA ILE A 133 -5.10 2.89 -9.59
C ILE A 133 -5.67 2.31 -10.88
N ILE A 134 -6.57 3.04 -11.52
CA ILE A 134 -7.12 2.68 -12.82
C ILE A 134 -6.52 3.62 -13.85
N TYR A 135 -5.94 3.04 -14.88
CA TYR A 135 -5.29 3.78 -15.95
C TYR A 135 -5.71 3.25 -17.31
N ARG A 136 -5.49 4.05 -18.34
CA ARG A 136 -5.89 3.74 -19.70
C ARG A 136 -4.79 4.14 -20.68
N LEU A 137 -4.11 3.14 -21.24
CA LEU A 137 -3.11 3.34 -22.32
C LEU A 137 -3.73 3.35 -23.72
N ARG A 138 -4.90 2.72 -23.90
CA ARG A 138 -5.65 2.69 -25.18
C ARG A 138 -7.15 2.81 -24.92
N ARG A 139 -7.91 1.73 -25.15
CA ARG A 139 -9.37 1.73 -25.00
C ARG A 139 -9.87 1.06 -23.73
N LYS A 140 -9.13 0.08 -23.19
CA LYS A 140 -9.58 -0.67 -21.99
C LYS A 140 -8.94 -0.09 -20.72
N PRO A 141 -9.73 0.19 -19.67
CA PRO A 141 -9.18 0.53 -18.37
C PRO A 141 -8.49 -0.69 -17.77
N ILE A 142 -7.31 -0.48 -17.19
CA ILE A 142 -6.53 -1.49 -16.49
C ILE A 142 -6.49 -1.09 -15.01
N VAL A 143 -6.78 -2.04 -14.13
CA VAL A 143 -6.80 -1.83 -12.69
C VAL A 143 -5.52 -2.38 -12.07
N ILE A 144 -4.77 -1.52 -11.41
CA ILE A 144 -3.65 -1.89 -10.55
C ILE A 144 -4.18 -2.07 -9.14
N ASN A 145 -4.03 -3.30 -8.62
CA ASN A 145 -4.27 -3.62 -7.22
C ASN A 145 -2.90 -3.73 -6.53
N PRO A 146 -2.61 -2.86 -5.54
CA PRO A 146 -1.40 -2.97 -4.74
C PRO A 146 -1.32 -4.33 -4.04
N SER A 147 -0.12 -4.89 -3.94
CA SER A 147 0.19 -5.98 -3.02
C SER A 147 -0.07 -5.54 -1.57
N LEU A 148 -0.17 -6.49 -0.62
CA LEU A 148 -0.30 -6.15 0.80
C LEU A 148 0.86 -5.28 1.29
N ALA A 149 2.06 -5.52 0.78
CA ALA A 149 3.24 -4.75 1.14
C ALA A 149 3.18 -3.32 0.60
N ALA A 150 2.82 -3.14 -0.68
CA ALA A 150 2.66 -1.79 -1.25
C ALA A 150 1.50 -1.05 -0.57
N LEU A 151 0.42 -1.76 -0.26
CA LEU A 151 -0.73 -1.21 0.46
C LEU A 151 -0.36 -0.73 1.87
N ALA A 152 0.51 -1.46 2.59
CA ALA A 152 1.01 -1.03 3.90
C ALA A 152 1.82 0.26 3.82
N VAL A 153 2.61 0.44 2.75
CA VAL A 153 3.34 1.67 2.47
C VAL A 153 2.39 2.83 2.14
N LEU A 154 1.38 2.57 1.31
CA LEU A 154 0.35 3.57 0.97
C LEU A 154 -0.50 3.99 2.19
N CYS A 155 -0.56 3.17 3.24
CA CYS A 155 -1.24 3.51 4.48
C CYS A 155 -0.46 4.52 5.34
N LEU A 156 0.86 4.69 5.11
CA LEU A 156 1.64 5.69 5.83
C LEU A 156 1.08 7.09 5.54
N PRO A 157 0.77 7.92 6.55
CA PRO A 157 0.06 9.19 6.35
C PRO A 157 0.72 10.13 5.34
N ALA A 158 2.04 10.30 5.45
CA ALA A 158 2.81 11.14 4.53
C ALA A 158 2.78 10.63 3.07
N VAL A 159 2.86 9.31 2.90
CA VAL A 159 2.82 8.68 1.57
C VAL A 159 1.43 8.84 0.95
N SER A 160 0.37 8.53 1.71
CA SER A 160 -1.00 8.71 1.23
C SER A 160 -1.26 10.17 0.85
N ALA A 161 -0.93 11.11 1.74
CA ALA A 161 -1.09 12.54 1.48
C ALA A 161 -0.33 12.99 0.22
N SER A 162 0.90 12.51 0.03
CA SER A 162 1.69 12.81 -1.16
C SER A 162 1.04 12.30 -2.44
N VAL A 163 0.55 11.05 -2.46
CA VAL A 163 -0.18 10.49 -3.61
C VAL A 163 -1.43 11.30 -3.92
N LEU A 164 -2.23 11.62 -2.91
CA LEU A 164 -3.49 12.35 -3.08
C LEU A 164 -3.27 13.79 -3.56
N ALA A 165 -2.26 14.48 -3.02
CA ALA A 165 -1.91 15.84 -3.40
C ALA A 165 -1.26 15.92 -4.80
N THR A 166 -0.57 14.85 -5.22
CA THR A 166 0.08 14.78 -6.54
C THR A 166 -0.89 14.35 -7.64
N ALA A 167 -1.93 13.60 -7.30
CA ALA A 167 -2.92 13.14 -8.26
C ALA A 167 -3.62 14.32 -8.97
N PRO A 168 -3.79 14.27 -10.31
CA PRO A 168 -4.50 15.31 -11.04
C PRO A 168 -5.91 15.57 -10.52
N ALA A 169 -6.39 16.80 -10.63
CA ALA A 169 -7.76 17.14 -10.27
C ALA A 169 -8.76 16.24 -11.03
N GLY A 170 -9.75 15.71 -10.31
CA GLY A 170 -10.83 14.89 -10.89
C GLY A 170 -10.52 13.40 -11.07
N VAL A 171 -9.29 12.92 -10.84
CA VAL A 171 -9.02 11.46 -10.87
C VAL A 171 -9.32 10.78 -9.54
N LEU A 172 -9.37 11.53 -8.43
CA LEU A 172 -9.68 10.98 -7.12
C LEU A 172 -11.15 10.57 -7.05
N GLN A 173 -11.41 9.30 -6.76
CA GLN A 173 -12.75 8.81 -6.47
C GLN A 173 -12.78 8.16 -5.09
N HIS A 174 -13.58 8.75 -4.21
CA HIS A 174 -13.89 8.19 -2.92
C HIS A 174 -14.93 7.10 -3.10
N ARG A 175 -14.65 5.88 -2.63
CA ARG A 175 -15.68 4.87 -2.50
C ARG A 175 -16.16 4.90 -1.04
N PRO A 176 -17.33 5.48 -0.73
CA PRO A 176 -17.93 5.26 0.57
C PRO A 176 -18.22 3.77 0.75
N THR A 177 -18.06 3.28 1.97
CA THR A 177 -18.49 1.95 2.36
C THR A 177 -20.00 1.87 2.25
N GLY A 178 -20.48 1.41 1.10
CA GLY A 178 -21.84 0.90 1.01
C GLY A 178 -21.95 -0.33 1.90
N HIS A 179 -22.50 -0.16 3.11
CA HIS A 179 -23.33 -1.22 3.67
C HIS A 179 -24.43 -1.47 2.64
N SER A 180 -24.42 -2.62 1.98
CA SER A 180 -25.59 -3.08 1.24
C SER A 180 -26.62 -3.57 2.26
N THR A 181 -27.32 -2.66 2.92
CA THR A 181 -28.61 -2.99 3.54
C THR A 181 -29.65 -3.09 2.42
N GLY A 182 -29.60 -4.19 1.70
CA GLY A 182 -30.62 -4.63 0.76
C GLY A 182 -31.34 -5.84 1.34
N HIS A 183 -32.16 -5.63 2.37
CA HIS A 183 -33.26 -6.53 2.67
C HIS A 183 -34.54 -5.72 2.58
N SER A 184 -35.23 -5.95 1.47
CA SER A 184 -36.50 -5.34 1.13
C SER A 184 -37.55 -5.63 2.19
N THR A 185 -38.38 -4.61 2.43
CA THR A 185 -39.60 -4.57 3.26
C THR A 185 -40.62 -5.66 2.87
N PRO A 186 -41.54 -6.04 3.78
CA PRO A 186 -42.48 -7.15 3.58
C PRO A 186 -43.66 -6.70 2.71
N GLY A 187 -44.15 -7.62 1.87
CA GLY A 187 -45.38 -7.45 1.10
C GLY A 187 -46.63 -7.83 1.93
N PRO A 188 -47.81 -7.28 1.56
CA PRO A 188 -49.03 -7.25 2.37
C PRO A 188 -49.66 -8.63 2.63
#